data_AF-A0AAJ2NT38-F1
#
_entry.id   AF-A0AAJ2NT38-F1
#
_cell.length_a   1.000
_cell.length_b   1.000
_cell.length_c   1.000
_cell.angle_alpha   90.00
_cell.angle_beta   90.00
_cell.angle_gamma   90.00
#
_symmetry.space_group_name_H-M   'P 1'
#
loop_
_entity.id
_entity.type
_entity.pdbx_description
1 polymer ?
#
loop_
_entity_poly.entity_id
_entity_poly.type
_entity_poly.pdbx_seq_one_letter_code
_entity_poly.pdbx_strand_id
1 'polypeptide(L)'
;TVDHKRIGIMYLISALIMLFRGGVDAIMMRAQLAVPDNKLLDAQHYNEIFTTHGVVMVMFMAMPFIFAFMNYVVPLQIGARDVAFP
;
A
#
# COMPACT_ATOMS: atom_id res chain seq x y z
N THR A 1 -0.29 10.20 -18.80
CA THR A 1 0.36 9.23 -19.71
C THR A 1 -0.64 8.13 -19.96
N VAL A 2 -0.66 7.54 -21.16
CA VAL A 2 -1.55 6.43 -21.54
C VAL A 2 -0.84 5.08 -21.59
N ASP A 3 0.50 5.06 -21.43
CA ASP A 3 1.29 3.83 -21.51
C ASP A 3 1.09 2.98 -20.24
N HIS A 4 0.47 1.81 -20.39
CA HIS A 4 0.21 0.86 -19.30
C HIS A 4 1.47 0.47 -18.51
N LYS A 5 2.67 0.48 -19.13
CA LYS A 5 3.94 0.21 -18.42
C LYS A 5 4.30 1.33 -17.46
N ARG A 6 4.17 2.58 -17.91
CA ARG A 6 4.42 3.75 -17.05
C ARG A 6 3.39 3.84 -15.94
N ILE A 7 2.13 3.57 -16.25
CA ILE A 7 1.05 3.49 -15.25
C ILE A 7 1.35 2.40 -14.22
N GLY A 8 1.72 1.19 -14.65
CA GLY A 8 2.12 0.10 -13.76
C GLY A 8 3.27 0.49 -12.81
N ILE A 9 4.29 1.18 -13.31
CA ILE A 9 5.40 1.68 -12.47
C ILE A 9 4.92 2.73 -11.45
N MET A 10 4.04 3.66 -11.85
CA MET A 10 3.48 4.65 -10.92
C MET A 10 2.65 4.00 -9.81
N TYR A 11 1.85 2.98 -10.13
CA TYR A 11 1.12 2.18 -9.15
C TYR A 11 2.08 1.46 -8.18
N LEU A 12 3.15 0.85 -8.71
CA LEU A 12 4.15 0.15 -7.88
C LEU A 12 4.82 1.10 -6.90
N ILE A 13 5.32 2.24 -7.37
CA ILE A 13 6.00 3.23 -6.52
C ILE A 13 5.04 3.75 -5.45
N SER A 14 3.80 4.06 -5.82
CA SER A 14 2.77 4.52 -4.87
C SER A 14 2.49 3.48 -3.79
N ALA A 15 2.35 2.20 -4.18
CA ALA A 15 2.14 1.09 -3.24
C ALA A 15 3.33 0.92 -2.28
N LEU A 16 4.57 1.08 -2.76
CA LEU A 16 5.78 0.99 -1.91
C LEU A 16 5.88 2.15 -0.91
N ILE A 17 5.47 3.37 -1.31
CA ILE A 17 5.37 4.50 -0.38
C ILE A 17 4.32 4.22 0.70
N MET A 18 3.17 3.67 0.30
CA MET A 18 2.11 3.30 1.25
C MET A 18 2.53 2.13 2.15
N LEU A 19 3.33 1.19 1.66
CA LEU A 19 3.94 0.14 2.46
C LEU A 19 4.84 0.72 3.55
N PHE A 20 5.66 1.72 3.23
CA PHE A 20 6.46 2.40 4.24
C PHE A 20 5.58 3.10 5.29
N ARG A 21 4.57 3.86 4.85
CA ARG A 21 3.64 4.55 5.76
C ARG A 21 2.93 3.57 6.70
N GLY A 22 2.30 2.53 6.15
CA GLY A 22 1.59 1.51 6.92
C GLY A 22 2.54 0.65 7.76
N GLY A 23 3.77 0.44 7.30
CA GLY A 23 4.82 -0.25 8.06
C GLY A 23 5.24 0.52 9.31
N VAL A 24 5.41 1.84 9.21
CA VAL A 24 5.68 2.70 10.38
C VAL A 24 4.52 2.63 11.38
N ASP A 25 3.26 2.68 10.91
CA ASP A 25 2.09 2.53 11.77
C ASP A 25 2.08 1.17 12.51
N ALA A 26 2.43 0.09 11.80
CA ALA A 26 2.54 -1.24 12.41
C ALA A 26 3.59 -1.29 13.50
N ILE A 27 4.77 -0.71 13.25
CA ILE A 27 5.87 -0.67 14.21
C ILE A 27 5.46 0.15 15.44
N MET A 28 4.80 1.31 15.26
CA MET A 28 4.33 2.12 16.39
C MET A 28 3.30 1.37 17.25
N MET A 29 2.33 0.68 16.64
CA MET A 29 1.38 -0.15 17.40
C MET A 29 2.08 -1.25 18.18
N ARG A 30 3.05 -1.95 17.57
CA ARG A 30 3.80 -3.01 18.23
C ARG A 30 4.72 -2.47 19.33
N ALA A 31 5.29 -1.28 19.14
CA ALA A 31 6.08 -0.60 20.16
C ALA A 31 5.21 -0.20 21.37
N GLN A 32 3.98 0.30 21.16
CA GLN A 32 3.05 0.58 22.25
C GLN A 32 2.70 -0.70 23.03
N LEU A 33 2.49 -1.82 22.35
CA LEU A 33 2.12 -3.10 22.97
C LEU A 33 3.31 -3.93 23.49
N ALA A 34 4.54 -3.41 23.44
CA ALA A 34 5.73 -4.18 23.78
C ALA A 34 5.80 -4.60 25.26
N VAL A 35 5.25 -3.77 26.16
CA VAL A 35 5.19 -4.02 27.61
C VAL A 35 3.87 -3.51 28.19
N PRO A 36 3.39 -4.06 29.32
CA PRO A 36 2.24 -3.51 30.05
C PRO A 36 2.46 -2.06 30.50
N ASP A 37 1.38 -1.30 30.64
CA ASP A 37 1.37 0.10 31.14
C ASP A 37 2.25 1.09 30.35
N ASN A 38 2.58 0.76 29.11
CA ASN A 38 3.33 1.64 28.22
C ASN A 38 2.53 2.91 27.87
N LYS A 39 3.22 4.03 27.72
CA LYS A 39 2.64 5.37 27.49
C LYS A 39 3.09 6.01 26.17
N LEU A 40 3.58 5.21 25.22
CA LEU A 40 4.04 5.71 23.92
C LEU A 40 2.88 6.32 23.11
N LEU A 41 1.71 5.70 23.15
CA LEU A 41 0.48 6.17 22.51
C LEU A 41 -0.67 6.15 23.51
N ASP A 42 -1.49 7.20 23.48
CA ASP A 42 -2.77 7.18 24.19
C ASP A 42 -3.82 6.32 23.45
N ALA A 43 -4.95 6.07 24.09
CA ALA A 43 -5.99 5.19 23.55
C ALA A 43 -6.61 5.70 22.24
N GLN A 44 -6.79 7.02 22.10
CA GLN A 44 -7.38 7.60 20.89
C GLN A 44 -6.40 7.51 19.72
N HIS A 45 -5.15 7.89 19.96
CA HIS A 45 -4.10 7.89 18.94
C HIS A 45 -3.77 6.46 18.47
N TYR A 46 -3.79 5.47 19.37
CA TYR A 46 -3.65 4.07 18.99
C TYR A 46 -4.78 3.61 18.05
N ASN A 47 -6.03 3.97 18.33
CA ASN A 47 -7.17 3.61 17.49
C ASN A 47 -7.12 4.27 16.10
N GLU A 48 -6.66 5.51 16.03
CA GLU A 48 -6.47 6.24 14.76
C GLU A 48 -5.36 5.62 13.91
N ILE A 49 -4.22 5.27 14.53
CA ILE A 49 -3.11 4.60 13.86
C ILE A 49 -3.52 3.20 13.39
N PHE A 50 -4.23 2.43 14.22
CA PHE A 50 -4.74 1.11 13.85
C PHE A 50 -5.68 1.15 12.65
N THR A 51 -6.63 2.09 12.67
CA THR A 51 -7.59 2.27 11.58
C THR A 51 -6.88 2.69 10.30
N THR A 52 -5.95 3.66 10.40
CA THR A 52 -5.16 4.13 9.27
C THR A 52 -4.29 3.02 8.68
N HIS A 53 -3.61 2.23 9.52
CA HIS A 53 -2.82 1.09 9.09
C HIS A 53 -3.65 0.11 8.25
N GLY A 54 -4.84 -0.27 8.73
CA GLY A 54 -5.72 -1.21 8.03
C GLY A 54 -6.16 -0.68 6.65
N VAL A 55 -6.61 0.58 6.60
CA VAL A 55 -7.04 1.22 5.34
C VAL A 55 -5.87 1.36 4.37
N VAL A 56 -4.70 1.82 4.83
CA VAL A 56 -3.50 1.99 4.01
C VAL A 56 -3.04 0.65 3.44
N MET A 57 -2.98 -0.40 4.25
CA MET A 57 -2.47 -1.70 3.82
C MET A 57 -3.38 -2.38 2.79
N VAL A 58 -4.69 -2.37 2.97
CA VAL A 58 -5.60 -3.06 2.04
C VAL A 58 -5.88 -2.19 0.82
N MET A 59 -6.35 -0.96 1.03
CA MET A 59 -6.89 -0.14 -0.06
C MET A 59 -5.80 0.58 -0.85
N PHE A 60 -4.73 1.02 -0.19
CA PHE A 60 -3.72 1.89 -0.80
C PHE A 60 -2.36 1.21 -1.04
N MET A 61 -2.12 0.04 -0.45
CA MET A 61 -0.94 -0.77 -0.70
C MET A 61 -1.30 -2.01 -1.51
N ALA A 62 -2.08 -2.95 -0.97
CA ALA A 62 -2.33 -4.24 -1.62
C ALA A 62 -3.02 -4.10 -2.98
N MET A 63 -4.10 -3.31 -3.06
CA MET A 63 -4.83 -3.10 -4.31
C MET A 63 -3.97 -2.42 -5.40
N PRO A 64 -3.33 -1.26 -5.15
CA PRO A 64 -2.40 -0.65 -6.09
C PRO A 64 -1.23 -1.55 -6.49
N PHE A 65 -0.69 -2.33 -5.55
CA PHE A 65 0.40 -3.26 -5.82
C PHE A 65 -0.04 -4.34 -6.82
N ILE A 66 -1.20 -4.95 -6.62
CA ILE A 66 -1.76 -5.94 -7.55
C ILE A 66 -1.99 -5.29 -8.93
N PHE A 67 -2.60 -4.11 -8.98
CA PHE A 67 -2.84 -3.40 -10.24
C PHE A 67 -1.55 -2.97 -10.93
N ALA A 68 -0.45 -2.72 -10.21
CA ALA A 68 0.85 -2.47 -10.83
C ALA A 68 1.30 -3.63 -11.70
N PHE A 69 1.23 -4.86 -11.17
CA PHE A 69 1.57 -6.07 -11.91
C PHE A 69 0.57 -6.36 -13.02
N MET A 70 -0.73 -6.18 -12.78
CA MET A 70 -1.73 -6.37 -13.81
C MET A 70 -1.51 -5.42 -14.99
N ASN A 71 -1.26 -4.13 -14.75
CA ASN A 71 -1.01 -3.17 -15.82
C ASN A 71 0.32 -3.42 -16.53
N TYR A 72 1.38 -3.79 -15.80
CA TYR A 72 2.70 -3.95 -16.42
C TYR A 72 2.85 -5.31 -17.13
N VAL A 73 2.47 -6.40 -16.48
CA VAL A 73 2.83 -7.76 -16.89
C VAL A 73 1.77 -8.40 -17.79
N VAL A 74 0.47 -8.23 -17.50
CA VAL A 74 -0.60 -8.97 -18.21
C VAL A 74 -0.62 -8.67 -19.72
N PRO A 75 -0.55 -7.39 -20.19
CA PRO A 75 -0.53 -7.12 -21.63
C PRO A 75 0.67 -7.76 -22.33
N LEU A 76 1.84 -7.79 -21.66
CA LEU A 76 3.06 -8.38 -22.19
C LEU A 76 2.97 -9.91 -22.28
N GLN A 77 2.35 -10.57 -21.30
CA GLN A 77 2.15 -12.02 -21.29
C GLN A 77 1.24 -12.50 -22.43
N ILE A 78 0.23 -11.71 -22.80
CA ILE A 78 -0.72 -12.03 -23.88
C ILE A 78 -0.30 -11.46 -25.24
N GLY A 79 0.83 -10.75 -25.33
CA GLY A 79 1.30 -10.11 -26.56
C GLY A 79 0.44 -8.93 -27.03
N ALA A 80 -0.37 -8.34 -26.15
CA ALA A 80 -1.18 -7.17 -26.46
C ALA A 80 -0.33 -5.90 -26.47
N ARG A 81 -0.69 -4.94 -27.33
CA ARG A 81 0.00 -3.64 -27.41
C ARG A 81 -0.26 -2.76 -26.19
N ASP A 82 -1.48 -2.82 -25.65
CA ASP A 82 -1.95 -2.01 -24.54
C ASP A 82 -3.16 -2.66 -23.84
N VAL A 83 -3.68 -2.03 -22.79
CA VAL A 83 -4.95 -2.39 -22.14
C VAL A 83 -6.15 -2.05 -23.03
N ALA A 84 -7.31 -2.65 -22.75
CA ALA A 84 -8.52 -2.46 -23.55
C ALA A 84 -9.02 -1.00 -23.59
N PHE A 85 -8.84 -0.26 -22.49
CA PHE A 85 -9.20 1.15 -22.35
C PHE A 85 -8.00 1.94 -21.79
N PRO A 86 -7.21 2.60 -22.66
CA PRO A 86 -6.00 3.34 -22.27
C PRO A 86 -6.26 4.70 -21.61
#